data_AF-A0A816F6L3-F1
#
_entry.id   AF-A0A816F6L3-F1
#
_cell.length_a   1.000
_cell.length_b   1.000
_cell.length_c   1.000
_cell.angle_alpha   90.00
_cell.angle_beta   90.00
_cell.angle_gamma   90.00
#
_symmetry.space_group_name_H-M   'P 1'
#
loop_
_entity.id
_entity.type
_entity.pdbx_description
1 polymer ?
#
loop_
_entity_poly.entity_id
_entity_poly.type
_entity_poly.pdbx_seq_one_letter_code
_entity_poly.pdbx_strand_id
1 'polypeptide(L)'
;GWSQVVLQSIFLLLPSWFRFWQCVRRYRDTKQRFPHLVNAGKYASTLLVAVTNALRRTKNFDYHQHKLENPFLYLWILMSLFSSTYKMIWDLKMDWGFFDKNAGENRFIREQIIYPRKIYYYISIVLNVILRYVWIINVFIHFNSLFGEFSDIIGFSFALIEIFRRFIWNYFRLENEHLTNCGQFRAVRDISIRPTPKLIKNSRTTQQTEDDEQLTTNGIPLTVINDSQHLSRLTRRKTNAEEFIEEINPILTINKNENYSLDDQIDSMA
;
A
#
# COMPACT_ATOMS: atom_id res chain seq x y z
N GLY A 1 -28.56 32.59 -5.17
CA GLY A 1 -28.96 32.67 -6.60
C GLY A 1 -28.57 31.40 -7.34
N TRP A 2 -29.28 31.02 -8.41
CA TRP A 2 -29.02 29.80 -9.20
C TRP A 2 -27.56 29.63 -9.63
N SER A 3 -26.89 30.75 -9.94
CA SER A 3 -25.46 30.81 -10.24
C SER A 3 -24.59 30.21 -9.11
N GLN A 4 -24.89 30.50 -7.84
CA GLN A 4 -24.14 29.97 -6.70
C GLN A 4 -24.27 28.45 -6.57
N VAL A 5 -25.47 27.90 -6.76
CA VAL A 5 -25.71 26.44 -6.67
C VAL A 5 -25.01 25.69 -7.81
N VAL A 6 -25.00 26.28 -9.01
CA VAL A 6 -24.29 25.73 -10.17
C VAL A 6 -22.77 25.79 -9.96
N LEU A 7 -22.24 26.94 -9.52
CA LEU A 7 -20.81 27.11 -9.21
C LEU A 7 -20.34 26.12 -8.14
N GLN A 8 -21.08 26.00 -7.02
CA GLN A 8 -20.78 25.03 -5.96
C GLN A 8 -20.76 23.59 -6.50
N SER A 9 -21.73 23.23 -7.33
CA SER A 9 -21.80 21.89 -7.94
C SER A 9 -20.60 21.62 -8.86
N ILE A 10 -20.17 22.62 -9.65
CA ILE A 10 -18.99 22.52 -10.52
C ILE A 10 -17.72 22.32 -9.67
N PHE A 11 -17.49 23.15 -8.65
CA PHE A 11 -16.30 23.05 -7.81
C PHE A 11 -16.21 21.71 -7.05
N LEU A 12 -17.34 21.16 -6.60
CA LEU A 12 -17.39 19.86 -5.93
C LEU A 12 -17.13 18.68 -6.88
N LEU A 13 -17.49 18.81 -8.16
CA LEU A 13 -17.36 17.75 -9.15
C LEU A 13 -15.99 17.69 -9.83
N LEU A 14 -15.38 18.86 -10.02
CA LEU A 14 -14.17 19.05 -10.80
C LEU A 14 -12.98 18.19 -10.33
N PRO A 15 -12.72 18.02 -9.01
CA PRO A 15 -11.68 17.09 -8.54
C PRO A 15 -11.93 15.63 -8.96
N SER A 16 -13.19 15.18 -8.88
CA SER A 16 -13.55 13.80 -9.25
C SER A 16 -13.44 13.58 -10.75
N TRP A 17 -13.82 14.59 -11.56
CA TRP A 17 -13.69 14.57 -13.02
C TRP A 17 -12.23 14.47 -13.46
N PHE A 18 -11.34 15.29 -12.90
CA PHE A 18 -9.92 15.24 -13.22
C PHE A 18 -9.29 13.91 -12.79
N ARG A 19 -9.61 13.42 -11.60
CA ARG A 19 -9.11 12.13 -11.13
C ARG A 19 -9.57 10.97 -12.00
N PHE A 20 -10.81 10.99 -12.49
CA PHE A 20 -11.33 10.01 -13.43
C PHE A 20 -10.47 9.95 -14.69
N TRP A 21 -10.28 11.09 -15.37
CA TRP A 21 -9.49 11.15 -16.61
C TRP A 21 -8.01 10.85 -16.40
N GLN A 22 -7.44 11.23 -15.26
CA GLN A 22 -6.08 10.83 -14.89
C GLN A 22 -5.95 9.31 -14.77
N CYS A 23 -6.93 8.64 -14.18
CA CYS A 23 -6.93 7.17 -14.05
C CYS A 23 -7.09 6.49 -15.40
N VAL A 24 -7.97 6.99 -16.27
CA VAL A 24 -8.15 6.49 -17.65
C VAL A 24 -6.87 6.67 -18.47
N ARG A 25 -6.25 7.85 -18.39
CA ARG A 25 -4.98 8.12 -19.07
C ARG A 25 -3.88 7.18 -18.57
N ARG A 26 -3.74 7.02 -17.25
CA ARG A 26 -2.72 6.13 -16.69
C ARG A 26 -2.95 4.68 -17.10
N TYR A 27 -4.20 4.22 -17.17
CA TYR A 27 -4.52 2.90 -17.74
C TYR A 27 -4.10 2.78 -19.21
N ARG A 28 -4.35 3.80 -20.03
CA ARG A 28 -3.92 3.80 -21.42
C ARG A 28 -2.41 3.69 -21.55
N ASP A 29 -1.68 4.42 -20.72
CA ASP A 29 -0.23 4.54 -20.78
C ASP A 29 0.48 3.30 -20.20
N THR A 30 -0.01 2.69 -19.11
CA THR A 30 0.61 1.50 -18.48
C THR A 30 0.00 0.16 -18.89
N LYS A 31 -1.20 0.17 -19.49
CA LYS A 31 -2.05 -1.01 -19.77
C LYS A 31 -2.40 -1.87 -18.55
N GLN A 32 -2.09 -1.42 -17.35
CA GLN A 32 -2.42 -2.12 -16.10
C GLN A 32 -3.85 -1.78 -15.65
N ARG A 33 -4.75 -2.75 -15.73
CA ARG A 33 -6.16 -2.59 -15.34
C ARG A 33 -6.31 -2.24 -13.85
N PHE A 34 -5.55 -2.90 -12.99
CA PHE A 34 -5.50 -2.63 -11.55
C PHE A 34 -4.20 -1.90 -11.19
N PRO A 35 -4.24 -0.86 -10.34
CA PRO A 35 -5.40 -0.28 -9.65
C PRO A 35 -6.17 0.77 -10.49
N HIS A 36 -5.70 1.12 -11.70
CA HIS A 36 -6.13 2.33 -12.40
C HIS A 36 -7.61 2.34 -12.83
N LEU A 37 -8.11 1.29 -13.47
CA LEU A 37 -9.49 1.25 -13.96
C LEU A 37 -10.50 1.13 -12.81
N VAL A 38 -10.15 0.39 -11.75
CA VAL A 38 -10.97 0.28 -10.53
C VAL A 38 -11.06 1.65 -9.85
N ASN A 39 -9.94 2.38 -9.75
CA ASN A 39 -9.94 3.74 -9.23
C ASN A 39 -10.76 4.71 -10.12
N ALA A 40 -10.71 4.56 -11.45
CA ALA A 40 -11.56 5.31 -12.37
C ALA A 40 -13.06 5.05 -12.09
N GLY A 41 -13.46 3.78 -11.93
CA GLY A 41 -14.82 3.39 -11.56
C GLY A 41 -15.28 4.04 -10.25
N LYS A 42 -14.40 4.13 -9.24
CA LYS A 42 -14.69 4.84 -7.98
C LYS A 42 -15.04 6.32 -8.23
N TYR A 43 -14.27 7.03 -9.06
CA TYR A 43 -14.58 8.42 -9.38
C TYR A 43 -15.82 8.56 -10.26
N ALA A 44 -16.05 7.65 -11.22
CA ALA A 44 -17.26 7.59 -12.02
C ALA A 44 -18.52 7.45 -11.16
N SER A 45 -18.49 6.62 -10.12
CA SER A 45 -19.61 6.49 -9.17
C SER A 45 -19.97 7.82 -8.50
N THR A 46 -18.98 8.70 -8.26
CA THR A 46 -19.19 10.03 -7.66
C THR A 46 -19.87 10.98 -8.65
N LEU A 47 -19.51 10.88 -9.93
CA LEU A 47 -20.15 11.65 -10.99
C LEU A 47 -21.62 11.25 -11.15
N LEU A 48 -21.93 9.95 -11.10
CA LEU A 48 -23.33 9.45 -11.16
C LEU A 48 -24.18 9.98 -10.00
N VAL A 49 -23.62 10.04 -8.78
CA VAL A 49 -24.30 10.66 -7.62
C VAL A 49 -24.64 12.11 -7.90
N ALA A 50 -23.72 12.87 -8.50
CA ALA A 50 -23.98 14.27 -8.78
C ALA A 50 -25.01 14.49 -9.88
N VAL A 51 -24.98 13.68 -10.94
CA VAL A 51 -25.99 13.71 -12.02
C VAL A 51 -27.38 13.41 -11.46
N THR A 52 -27.52 12.36 -10.65
CA THR A 52 -28.81 11.99 -10.03
C THR A 52 -29.29 13.03 -9.01
N ASN A 53 -28.37 13.68 -8.27
CA ASN A 53 -28.71 14.80 -7.38
C ASN A 53 -29.20 16.02 -8.16
N ALA A 54 -28.59 16.32 -9.31
CA ALA A 54 -29.03 17.40 -10.18
C ALA A 54 -30.42 17.11 -10.73
N LEU A 55 -30.65 15.88 -11.23
CA LEU A 55 -31.93 15.44 -11.77
C LEU A 55 -33.07 15.57 -10.74
N ARG A 56 -32.81 15.18 -9.48
CA ARG A 56 -33.74 15.34 -8.36
C ARG A 56 -34.14 16.80 -8.10
N ARG A 57 -33.28 17.77 -8.41
CA ARG A 57 -33.53 19.21 -8.17
C ARG A 57 -34.02 19.97 -9.40
N THR A 58 -34.25 19.29 -10.51
CA THR A 58 -34.72 19.90 -11.75
C THR A 58 -36.17 20.36 -11.61
N LYS A 59 -36.42 21.65 -11.92
CA LYS A 59 -37.74 22.30 -11.81
C LYS A 59 -38.82 21.71 -12.73
N ASN A 60 -38.45 21.10 -13.85
CA ASN A 60 -39.42 20.53 -14.80
C ASN A 60 -40.20 19.34 -14.23
N PHE A 61 -39.74 18.76 -13.12
CA PHE A 61 -40.36 17.64 -12.43
C PHE A 61 -40.82 18.09 -11.04
N ASP A 62 -41.44 19.26 -10.90
CA ASP A 62 -41.66 19.94 -9.61
C ASP A 62 -42.33 19.05 -8.53
N TYR A 63 -41.49 18.44 -7.68
CA TYR A 63 -41.89 17.68 -6.48
C TYR A 63 -41.61 18.50 -5.21
N HIS A 64 -41.60 19.83 -5.25
CA HIS A 64 -41.20 20.67 -4.11
C HIS A 64 -42.09 20.48 -2.87
N GLN A 65 -43.39 20.28 -3.08
CA GLN A 65 -44.37 20.04 -2.01
C GLN A 65 -44.37 18.57 -1.56
N HIS A 66 -44.17 17.64 -2.49
CA HIS A 66 -44.20 16.19 -2.26
C HIS A 66 -42.84 15.54 -2.52
N LYS A 67 -41.80 15.95 -1.75
CA LYS A 67 -40.41 15.52 -2.00
C LYS A 67 -40.23 13.98 -1.98
N LEU A 68 -41.06 13.26 -1.22
CA LEU A 68 -41.02 11.79 -1.11
C LEU A 68 -41.59 11.08 -2.34
N GLU A 69 -42.43 11.75 -3.15
CA GLU A 69 -43.01 11.19 -4.37
C GLU A 69 -42.03 11.25 -5.56
N ASN A 70 -40.87 11.91 -5.38
CA ASN A 70 -39.87 12.09 -6.41
C ASN A 70 -39.08 10.78 -6.67
N PRO A 71 -39.24 10.09 -7.82
CA PRO A 71 -38.50 8.85 -8.09
C PRO A 71 -36.98 9.06 -8.17
N PHE A 72 -36.53 10.27 -8.55
CA PHE A 72 -35.12 10.62 -8.62
C PHE A 72 -34.47 10.76 -7.24
N LEU A 73 -35.26 10.94 -6.18
CA LEU A 73 -34.75 10.88 -4.80
C LEU A 73 -34.21 9.48 -4.49
N TYR A 74 -34.99 8.44 -4.75
CA TYR A 74 -34.61 7.05 -4.48
C TYR A 74 -33.42 6.63 -5.34
N LEU A 75 -33.41 7.03 -6.62
CA LEU A 75 -32.27 6.79 -7.50
C LEU A 75 -30.99 7.47 -6.98
N TRP A 76 -31.09 8.72 -6.51
CA TRP A 76 -29.96 9.43 -5.92
C TRP A 76 -29.45 8.76 -4.64
N ILE A 77 -30.35 8.31 -3.75
CA ILE A 77 -29.98 7.58 -2.53
C ILE A 77 -29.26 6.28 -2.90
N LEU A 78 -29.78 5.51 -3.86
CA LEU A 78 -29.17 4.27 -4.33
C LEU A 78 -27.75 4.50 -4.87
N MET A 79 -27.58 5.49 -5.74
CA MET A 79 -26.26 5.84 -6.27
C MET A 79 -25.31 6.35 -5.18
N SER A 80 -25.82 7.07 -4.18
CA SER A 80 -25.03 7.58 -3.05
C SER A 80 -24.56 6.45 -2.14
N LEU A 81 -25.41 5.46 -1.88
CA LEU A 81 -25.07 4.24 -1.15
C LEU A 81 -24.01 3.43 -1.91
N PHE A 82 -24.20 3.23 -3.21
CA PHE A 82 -23.22 2.53 -4.05
C PHE A 82 -21.85 3.23 -4.02
N SER A 83 -21.81 4.55 -4.26
CA SER A 83 -20.57 5.32 -4.26
C SER A 83 -19.89 5.32 -2.89
N SER A 84 -20.66 5.46 -1.80
CA SER A 84 -20.13 5.47 -0.43
C SER A 84 -19.55 4.12 -0.04
N THR A 85 -20.25 3.03 -0.40
CA THR A 85 -19.81 1.65 -0.14
C THR A 85 -18.55 1.33 -0.93
N TYR A 86 -18.47 1.74 -2.21
CA TYR A 86 -17.24 1.60 -2.99
C TYR A 86 -16.07 2.30 -2.30
N LYS A 87 -16.23 3.58 -1.92
CA LYS A 87 -15.17 4.34 -1.24
C LYS A 87 -14.77 3.70 0.10
N MET A 88 -15.74 3.21 0.87
CA MET A 88 -15.49 2.49 2.13
C MET A 88 -14.64 1.24 1.90
N ILE A 89 -15.02 0.39 0.94
CA ILE A 89 -14.25 -0.82 0.61
C ILE A 89 -12.86 -0.44 0.13
N TRP A 90 -12.73 0.64 -0.65
CA TRP A 90 -11.43 1.14 -1.09
C TRP A 90 -10.56 1.60 0.08
N ASP A 91 -11.09 2.39 1.01
CA ASP A 91 -10.32 2.84 2.17
C ASP A 91 -9.79 1.63 2.97
N LEU A 92 -10.67 0.67 3.28
CA LEU A 92 -10.32 -0.47 4.11
C LEU A 92 -9.34 -1.43 3.41
N LYS A 93 -9.62 -1.80 2.15
CA LYS A 93 -8.83 -2.81 1.44
C LYS A 93 -7.61 -2.23 0.73
N MET A 94 -7.79 -1.13 0.02
CA MET A 94 -6.74 -0.58 -0.86
C MET A 94 -5.82 0.37 -0.12
N ASP A 95 -6.39 1.35 0.59
CA ASP A 95 -5.58 2.38 1.23
C ASP A 95 -4.99 1.89 2.55
N TRP A 96 -5.73 1.09 3.33
CA TRP A 96 -5.27 0.56 4.60
C TRP A 96 -4.72 -0.86 4.52
N GLY A 97 -4.97 -1.61 3.43
CA GLY A 97 -4.47 -2.97 3.29
C GLY A 97 -5.10 -3.97 4.27
N PHE A 98 -6.29 -3.66 4.80
CA PHE A 98 -7.00 -4.59 5.69
C PHE A 98 -7.70 -5.67 4.87
N PHE A 99 -8.04 -6.79 5.53
CA PHE A 99 -8.63 -7.98 4.90
C PHE A 99 -7.71 -8.69 3.88
N ASP A 100 -6.40 -8.65 4.09
CA ASP A 100 -5.47 -9.52 3.37
C ASP A 100 -5.70 -10.99 3.78
N LYS A 101 -5.60 -11.91 2.81
CA LYS A 101 -5.78 -13.35 3.06
C LYS A 101 -4.61 -13.94 3.85
N ASN A 102 -3.46 -13.28 3.84
CA ASN A 102 -2.24 -13.70 4.52
C ASN A 102 -2.09 -13.09 5.93
N ALA A 103 -3.20 -12.75 6.58
CA ALA A 103 -3.23 -12.02 7.85
C ALA A 103 -2.67 -12.77 9.07
N GLY A 104 -2.30 -14.05 8.96
CA GLY A 104 -1.76 -14.84 10.07
C GLY A 104 -2.63 -14.78 11.33
N GLU A 105 -2.04 -14.40 12.47
CA GLU A 105 -2.71 -14.23 13.76
C GLU A 105 -3.58 -12.97 13.88
N ASN A 106 -3.50 -12.05 12.91
CA ASN A 106 -4.19 -10.77 12.94
C ASN A 106 -5.52 -10.84 12.19
N ARG A 107 -6.57 -11.43 12.80
CA ARG A 107 -7.90 -11.55 12.14
C ARG A 107 -8.39 -10.19 11.61
N PHE A 108 -8.54 -10.09 10.29
CA PHE A 108 -8.95 -8.91 9.49
C PHE A 108 -7.92 -7.78 9.32
N ILE A 109 -6.75 -7.88 9.94
CA ILE A 109 -5.66 -6.89 9.83
C ILE A 109 -4.48 -7.54 9.10
N ARG A 110 -3.67 -6.76 8.39
CA ARG A 110 -2.43 -7.24 7.75
C ARG A 110 -1.45 -7.86 8.76
N GLU A 111 -0.54 -8.70 8.27
CA GLU A 111 0.45 -9.40 9.08
C GLU A 111 1.41 -8.42 9.80
N GLN A 112 1.90 -7.41 9.08
CA GLN A 112 2.82 -6.40 9.62
C GLN A 112 2.06 -5.16 10.10
N ILE A 113 2.16 -4.88 11.40
CA ILE A 113 1.61 -3.68 12.05
C ILE A 113 2.74 -2.89 12.70
N ILE A 114 2.70 -1.56 12.58
CA ILE A 114 3.69 -0.69 13.23
C ILE A 114 3.27 -0.43 14.68
N TYR A 115 1.96 -0.37 14.96
CA TYR A 115 1.47 -0.01 16.27
C TYR A 115 1.23 -1.23 17.16
N PRO A 116 1.70 -1.20 18.42
CA PRO A 116 1.65 -2.36 19.31
C PRO A 116 0.21 -2.74 19.73
N ARG A 117 -0.73 -1.78 19.71
CA ARG A 117 -2.11 -2.01 20.16
C ARG A 117 -3.07 -2.16 18.97
N LYS A 118 -3.56 -3.39 18.76
CA LYS A 118 -4.54 -3.73 17.71
C LYS A 118 -5.89 -2.97 17.82
N ILE A 119 -6.24 -2.52 19.02
CA ILE A 119 -7.50 -1.79 19.30
C ILE A 119 -7.70 -0.56 18.39
N TYR A 120 -6.63 0.17 18.07
CA TYR A 120 -6.71 1.38 17.26
C TYR A 120 -7.17 1.08 15.83
N TYR A 121 -6.80 -0.08 15.28
CA TYR A 121 -7.23 -0.52 13.96
C TYR A 121 -8.71 -0.88 13.94
N TYR A 122 -9.21 -1.60 14.95
CA TYR A 122 -10.64 -1.93 15.03
C TYR A 122 -11.50 -0.68 15.24
N ILE A 123 -11.06 0.24 16.12
CA ILE A 123 -11.75 1.53 16.31
C ILE A 123 -11.77 2.33 15.02
N SER A 124 -10.66 2.39 14.28
CA SER A 124 -10.61 3.17 13.03
C SER A 124 -11.49 2.58 11.93
N ILE A 125 -11.62 1.25 11.86
CA ILE A 125 -12.58 0.58 10.96
C ILE A 125 -14.00 1.04 11.29
N VAL A 126 -14.42 0.86 12.54
CA VAL A 126 -15.78 1.22 12.99
C VAL A 126 -16.06 2.71 12.75
N LEU A 127 -15.12 3.56 13.14
CA LEU A 127 -15.23 5.01 12.98
C LEU A 127 -15.27 5.43 11.51
N ASN A 128 -14.47 4.82 10.64
CA ASN A 128 -14.53 5.12 9.20
C ASN A 128 -15.87 4.70 8.59
N VAL A 129 -16.43 3.56 8.98
CA VAL A 129 -17.76 3.12 8.52
C VAL A 129 -18.82 4.12 8.95
N ILE A 130 -18.93 4.41 10.24
CA ILE A 130 -19.95 5.33 10.77
C ILE A 130 -19.82 6.71 10.10
N LEU A 131 -18.62 7.30 10.14
CA LEU A 131 -18.40 8.65 9.61
C LEU A 131 -18.58 8.72 8.08
N ARG A 132 -18.38 7.61 7.35
CA ARG A 132 -18.61 7.55 5.90
C ARG A 132 -20.08 7.69 5.53
N TYR A 133 -21.00 7.17 6.35
CA TYR A 133 -22.44 7.22 6.12
C TYR A 133 -23.16 8.37 6.85
N VAL A 134 -22.41 9.28 7.48
CA VAL A 134 -22.95 10.47 8.14
C VAL A 134 -23.83 11.33 7.20
N TRP A 135 -23.60 11.28 5.89
CA TRP A 135 -24.46 11.96 4.92
C TRP A 135 -25.93 11.52 4.98
N ILE A 136 -26.24 10.30 5.45
CA ILE A 136 -27.61 9.82 5.64
C ILE A 136 -28.34 10.68 6.69
N ILE A 137 -27.63 11.07 7.75
CA ILE A 137 -28.17 11.96 8.79
C ILE A 137 -28.48 13.33 8.17
N ASN A 138 -27.61 13.85 7.30
CA ASN A 138 -27.84 15.11 6.59
C ASN A 138 -29.13 15.04 5.74
N VAL A 139 -29.38 13.91 5.06
CA VAL A 139 -30.63 13.69 4.33
C VAL A 139 -31.84 13.74 5.25
N PHE A 140 -31.79 13.04 6.38
CA PHE A 140 -32.89 13.04 7.36
C PHE A 140 -33.17 14.46 7.90
N ILE A 141 -32.13 15.21 8.24
CA ILE A 141 -32.24 16.60 8.70
C ILE A 141 -32.89 17.47 7.62
N HIS A 142 -32.50 17.32 6.35
CA HIS A 142 -33.06 18.11 5.25
C HIS A 142 -34.56 17.87 4.99
N PHE A 143 -35.09 16.70 5.38
CA PHE A 143 -36.52 16.39 5.30
C PHE A 143 -37.32 16.89 6.50
N ASN A 144 -36.69 17.03 7.67
CA ASN A 144 -37.33 17.55 8.87
C ASN A 144 -37.15 19.07 8.95
N SER A 145 -38.21 19.85 8.66
CA SER A 145 -38.12 21.31 8.58
C SER A 145 -37.71 22.00 9.89
N LEU A 146 -37.81 21.31 11.02
CA LEU A 146 -37.48 21.81 12.36
C LEU A 146 -36.00 22.21 12.52
N PHE A 147 -35.11 21.63 11.71
CA PHE A 147 -33.68 21.92 11.79
C PHE A 147 -33.18 22.88 10.71
N GLY A 148 -34.10 23.46 9.92
CA GLY A 148 -33.75 24.38 8.84
C GLY A 148 -33.02 25.63 9.32
N GLU A 149 -33.37 26.16 10.49
CA GLU A 149 -32.76 27.36 11.07
C GLU A 149 -31.29 27.15 11.50
N PHE A 150 -30.90 25.91 11.80
CA PHE A 150 -29.54 25.56 12.21
C PHE A 150 -28.71 24.96 11.06
N SER A 151 -29.14 25.10 9.81
CA SER A 151 -28.50 24.44 8.65
C SER A 151 -27.01 24.75 8.54
N ASP A 152 -26.61 25.98 8.83
CA ASP A 152 -25.23 26.44 8.67
C ASP A 152 -24.31 25.84 9.74
N ILE A 153 -24.78 25.79 11.00
CA ILE A 153 -24.07 25.16 12.11
C ILE A 153 -23.92 23.66 11.86
N ILE A 154 -25.00 23.01 11.40
CA ILE A 154 -24.99 21.58 11.06
C ILE A 154 -24.00 21.30 9.91
N GLY A 155 -24.01 22.14 8.87
CA GLY A 155 -23.06 22.04 7.75
C GLY A 155 -21.61 22.18 8.20
N PHE A 156 -21.33 23.14 9.08
CA PHE A 156 -20.00 23.33 9.68
C PHE A 156 -19.57 22.12 10.51
N SER A 157 -20.44 21.57 11.35
CA SER A 157 -20.16 20.36 12.14
C SER A 157 -19.84 19.16 11.24
N PHE A 158 -20.56 18.96 10.13
CA PHE A 158 -20.25 17.90 9.18
C PHE A 158 -18.90 18.11 8.49
N ALA A 159 -18.51 19.35 8.20
CA ALA A 159 -17.19 19.64 7.64
C ALA A 159 -16.07 19.28 8.63
N LEU A 160 -16.21 19.61 9.92
CA LEU A 160 -15.27 19.22 10.96
C LEU A 160 -15.15 17.70 11.10
N ILE A 161 -16.27 17.00 11.06
CA ILE A 161 -16.32 15.53 11.12
C ILE A 161 -15.58 14.90 9.92
N GLU A 162 -15.79 15.42 8.70
CA GLU A 162 -15.08 14.92 7.51
C GLU A 162 -13.57 15.19 7.59
N ILE A 163 -13.14 16.34 8.13
CA ILE A 163 -11.72 16.65 8.36
C ILE A 163 -11.10 15.63 9.33
N PHE A 164 -11.76 15.38 10.47
CA PHE A 164 -11.29 14.40 11.45
C PHE A 164 -11.20 12.99 10.86
N ARG A 165 -12.22 12.58 10.10
CA ARG A 165 -12.21 11.29 9.39
C ARG A 165 -11.05 11.18 8.40
N ARG A 166 -10.73 12.26 7.69
CA ARG A 166 -9.59 12.33 6.75
C ARG A 166 -8.24 12.25 7.47
N PHE A 167 -8.12 12.85 8.64
CA PHE A 167 -6.92 12.71 9.47
C PHE A 167 -6.65 11.24 9.82
N ILE A 168 -7.66 10.53 10.31
CA ILE A 168 -7.55 9.08 10.61
C ILE A 168 -7.21 8.29 9.34
N TRP A 169 -7.89 8.57 8.23
CA TRP A 169 -7.60 7.91 6.95
C TRP A 169 -6.17 8.11 6.47
N ASN A 170 -5.65 9.34 6.54
CA ASN A 170 -4.29 9.67 6.15
C ASN A 170 -3.26 8.93 7.00
N TYR A 171 -3.51 8.83 8.31
CA TYR A 171 -2.62 8.15 9.25
C TYR A 171 -2.39 6.68 8.87
N PHE A 172 -3.47 5.90 8.71
CA PHE A 172 -3.36 4.48 8.33
C PHE A 172 -2.94 4.26 6.89
N ARG A 173 -3.26 5.20 5.98
CA ARG A 173 -2.76 5.17 4.60
C ARG A 173 -1.24 5.33 4.56
N LEU A 174 -0.70 6.29 5.31
CA LEU A 174 0.74 6.54 5.38
C LEU A 174 1.47 5.34 5.99
N GLU A 175 0.89 4.72 7.02
CA GLU A 175 1.41 3.48 7.60
C GLU A 175 1.46 2.34 6.55
N ASN A 176 0.38 2.15 5.79
CA ASN A 176 0.31 1.12 4.75
C ASN A 176 1.33 1.36 3.62
N GLU A 177 1.48 2.61 3.20
CA GLU A 177 2.46 3.02 2.20
C GLU A 177 3.89 2.84 2.70
N HIS A 178 4.17 3.17 3.97
CA HIS A 178 5.46 2.93 4.59
C HIS A 178 5.83 1.45 4.61
N LEU A 179 4.90 0.59 5.05
CA LEU A 179 5.11 -0.86 5.06
C LEU A 179 5.32 -1.41 3.64
N THR A 180 4.56 -0.92 2.66
CA THR A 180 4.73 -1.31 1.25
C THR A 180 6.11 -0.91 0.71
N ASN A 181 6.58 0.30 1.06
CA ASN A 181 7.89 0.80 0.63
C ASN A 181 9.05 0.06 1.31
N CYS A 182 8.94 -0.25 2.61
CA CYS A 182 9.90 -1.06 3.35
C CYS A 182 9.98 -2.49 2.82
N GLY A 183 8.82 -3.13 2.56
CA GLY A 183 8.75 -4.47 1.99
C GLY A 183 9.29 -4.59 0.56
N GLN A 184 9.29 -3.49 -0.20
CA GLN A 184 9.88 -3.41 -1.54
C GLN A 184 11.32 -2.87 -1.53
N PHE A 185 11.95 -2.75 -0.36
CA PHE A 185 13.32 -2.23 -0.17
C PHE A 185 13.55 -0.81 -0.71
N ARG A 186 12.49 -0.01 -0.88
CA ARG A 186 12.59 1.39 -1.34
C ARG A 186 12.94 2.36 -0.21
N ALA A 187 12.77 1.95 1.05
CA ALA A 187 13.11 2.72 2.23
C ALA A 187 14.34 2.11 2.92
N VAL A 188 15.54 2.36 2.37
CA VAL A 188 16.81 2.04 3.04
C VAL A 188 17.29 3.33 3.71
N ARG A 189 17.52 3.29 5.03
CA ARG A 189 18.27 4.34 5.72
C ARG A 189 19.71 4.25 5.24
N ASP A 190 20.28 5.36 4.77
CA ASP A 190 21.62 5.43 4.16
C ASP A 190 22.58 4.43 4.81
N ILE A 191 23.10 3.52 3.99
CA ILE A 191 24.06 2.51 4.41
C ILE A 191 25.30 3.28 4.87
N SER A 192 25.58 3.26 6.17
CA SER A 192 26.84 3.81 6.69
C SER A 192 27.97 2.95 6.13
N ILE A 193 28.61 3.45 5.08
CA ILE A 193 29.87 2.90 4.60
C ILE A 193 30.90 3.26 5.68
N ARG A 194 31.01 2.46 6.74
CA ARG A 194 32.19 2.54 7.60
C ARG A 194 33.37 2.18 6.70
N PRO A 195 34.33 3.09 6.45
CA PRO A 195 35.52 2.71 5.72
C PRO A 195 36.18 1.59 6.52
N THR A 196 36.30 0.40 5.90
CA THR A 196 37.07 -0.70 6.48
C THR A 196 38.46 -0.15 6.81
N PRO A 197 38.90 -0.19 8.08
CA PRO A 197 40.26 0.19 8.40
C PRO A 197 41.16 -0.75 7.62
N LYS A 198 41.95 -0.19 6.69
CA LYS A 198 43.01 -0.93 6.02
C LYS A 198 43.81 -1.60 7.12
N LEU A 199 43.93 -2.92 7.01
CA LEU A 199 44.80 -3.74 7.85
C LEU A 199 46.12 -2.98 8.04
N ILE A 200 46.37 -2.48 9.25
CA ILE A 200 47.69 -2.04 9.66
C ILE A 200 48.51 -3.33 9.69
N LYS A 201 49.09 -3.68 8.54
CA LYS A 201 49.99 -4.81 8.42
C LYS A 201 51.31 -4.38 9.07
N ASN A 202 51.42 -4.70 10.36
CA ASN A 202 52.64 -4.91 11.14
C ASN A 202 53.93 -4.34 10.55
N SER A 203 54.20 -3.05 10.82
CA SER A 203 55.57 -2.55 10.87
C SER A 203 56.06 -2.64 12.31
N ARG A 204 56.42 -3.86 12.73
CA ARG A 204 57.27 -4.18 13.89
C ARG A 204 57.38 -5.70 13.99
N THR A 205 58.46 -6.22 13.43
CA THR A 205 59.36 -7.24 13.99
C THR A 205 60.09 -7.92 12.83
N THR A 206 61.14 -7.28 12.36
CA THR A 206 62.40 -7.95 11.98
C THR A 206 63.52 -6.97 12.34
N GLN A 207 63.97 -7.02 13.60
CA GLN A 207 65.38 -6.76 13.85
C GLN A 207 66.09 -8.05 13.50
N GLN A 208 66.57 -8.13 12.27
CA GLN A 208 67.69 -8.97 11.91
C GLN A 208 68.56 -8.15 10.96
N THR A 209 69.83 -8.11 11.33
CA THR A 209 71.01 -7.42 10.85
C THR A 209 71.25 -7.38 9.34
N GLU A 210 72.10 -6.42 8.97
CA GLU A 210 72.95 -6.32 7.76
C GLU A 210 72.39 -5.56 6.55
N ASP A 211 72.86 -4.31 6.47
CA ASP A 211 73.55 -3.65 5.36
C ASP A 211 72.91 -3.50 3.97
N ASP A 212 73.15 -2.29 3.46
CA ASP A 212 73.20 -1.85 2.07
C ASP A 212 72.01 -1.11 1.42
N GLU A 213 72.38 0.12 1.03
CA GLU A 213 71.91 0.96 -0.08
C GLU A 213 70.59 1.74 0.02
N GLN A 214 70.76 3.01 0.40
CA GLN A 214 69.87 4.12 0.09
C GLN A 214 70.06 4.56 -1.37
N LEU A 215 68.98 4.84 -2.12
CA LEU A 215 68.59 6.22 -2.43
C LEU A 215 67.29 6.25 -3.26
N THR A 216 66.42 7.15 -2.85
CA THR A 216 65.16 7.58 -3.45
C THR A 216 65.28 8.10 -4.88
N THR A 217 64.19 8.09 -5.67
CA THR A 217 63.45 9.31 -6.06
C THR A 217 62.29 9.05 -7.05
N ASN A 218 61.11 9.54 -6.65
CA ASN A 218 60.12 10.29 -7.45
C ASN A 218 59.33 9.61 -8.60
N GLY A 219 58.01 9.45 -8.37
CA GLY A 219 57.03 10.19 -9.18
C GLY A 219 55.95 9.44 -9.98
N ILE A 220 54.88 8.99 -9.29
CA ILE A 220 53.43 8.92 -9.68
C ILE A 220 52.99 8.19 -11.01
N PRO A 221 51.71 7.80 -11.20
CA PRO A 221 51.30 6.40 -11.32
C PRO A 221 50.70 6.05 -12.70
N LEU A 222 50.75 4.78 -13.08
CA LEU A 222 49.96 4.24 -14.19
C LEU A 222 49.17 3.02 -13.72
N THR A 223 47.89 2.98 -14.12
CA THR A 223 46.94 1.85 -14.11
C THR A 223 46.34 1.50 -12.73
N VAL A 224 45.03 1.61 -12.41
CA VAL A 224 43.82 1.25 -13.17
C VAL A 224 44.09 0.15 -14.18
N ILE A 225 44.01 -1.10 -13.73
CA ILE A 225 43.37 -2.24 -14.39
C ILE A 225 43.66 -3.48 -13.53
N ASN A 226 42.60 -4.25 -13.26
CA ASN A 226 42.55 -5.60 -12.67
C ASN A 226 42.13 -5.71 -11.20
N ASP A 227 40.83 -5.99 -11.01
CA ASP A 227 40.41 -7.08 -10.11
C ASP A 227 39.03 -7.68 -10.51
N SER A 228 38.77 -7.77 -11.82
CA SER A 228 37.60 -8.49 -12.38
C SER A 228 37.80 -10.01 -12.44
N GLN A 229 39.04 -10.50 -12.29
CA GLN A 229 39.36 -11.93 -12.40
C GLN A 229 39.22 -12.70 -11.08
N HIS A 230 39.24 -12.03 -9.92
CA HIS A 230 39.21 -12.72 -8.63
C HIS A 230 37.77 -13.01 -8.14
N LEU A 231 36.82 -12.13 -8.45
CA LEU A 231 35.41 -12.32 -8.05
C LEU A 231 34.71 -13.41 -8.88
N SER A 232 35.03 -13.51 -10.17
CA SER A 232 34.50 -14.57 -11.05
C SER A 232 34.99 -15.97 -10.66
N ARG A 233 36.21 -16.09 -10.12
CA ARG A 233 36.74 -17.36 -9.59
C ARG A 233 36.04 -17.81 -8.31
N LEU A 234 35.57 -16.88 -7.49
CA LEU A 234 34.82 -17.19 -6.26
C LEU A 234 33.38 -17.59 -6.55
N THR A 235 32.71 -16.92 -7.50
CA THR A 235 31.36 -17.30 -7.93
C THR A 235 31.35 -18.68 -8.58
N ARG A 236 32.35 -19.00 -9.42
CA ARG A 236 32.48 -20.30 -10.10
C ARG A 236 32.78 -21.47 -9.15
N ARG A 237 33.50 -21.22 -8.03
CA ARG A 237 33.73 -22.26 -7.01
C ARG A 237 32.48 -22.55 -6.16
N LYS A 238 31.61 -21.56 -5.98
CA LYS A 238 30.39 -21.73 -5.19
C LYS A 238 29.31 -22.49 -5.95
N THR A 239 29.15 -22.21 -7.24
CA THR A 239 28.22 -22.95 -8.12
C THR A 239 28.58 -24.42 -8.23
N ASN A 240 29.87 -24.77 -8.36
CA ASN A 240 30.30 -26.17 -8.47
C ASN A 240 30.10 -26.98 -7.17
N ALA A 241 30.04 -26.32 -6.01
CA ALA A 241 29.79 -26.99 -4.73
C ALA A 241 28.28 -27.22 -4.50
N GLU A 242 27.42 -26.29 -4.94
CA GLU A 242 25.97 -26.45 -4.88
C GLU A 242 25.49 -27.53 -5.87
N GLU A 243 26.09 -27.62 -7.06
CA GLU A 243 25.81 -28.66 -8.06
C GLU A 243 26.20 -30.07 -7.55
N PHE A 244 27.31 -30.20 -6.83
CA PHE A 244 27.74 -31.46 -6.20
C PHE A 244 26.82 -31.90 -5.04
N ILE A 245 26.19 -30.95 -4.34
CA ILE A 245 25.22 -31.25 -3.26
C ILE A 245 23.88 -31.69 -3.84
N GLU A 246 23.44 -31.13 -4.98
CA GLU A 246 22.25 -31.61 -5.70
C GLU A 246 22.46 -33.00 -6.32
N GLU A 247 23.67 -33.34 -6.77
CA GLU A 247 23.99 -34.65 -7.35
C GLU A 247 24.01 -35.80 -6.32
N ILE A 248 24.39 -35.52 -5.05
CA ILE A 248 24.50 -36.54 -3.99
C ILE A 248 23.18 -36.77 -3.24
N ASN A 249 22.27 -35.80 -3.19
CA ASN A 249 21.01 -35.91 -2.46
C ASN A 249 20.09 -37.08 -2.91
N PRO A 250 19.97 -37.42 -4.21
CA PRO A 250 19.24 -38.61 -4.67
C PRO A 250 19.91 -39.91 -4.24
N ILE A 251 21.25 -39.96 -4.18
CA ILE A 251 22.02 -41.16 -3.82
C ILE A 251 21.88 -41.45 -2.32
N LEU A 252 21.85 -40.41 -1.47
CA LEU A 252 21.60 -40.53 -0.03
C LEU A 252 20.16 -40.95 0.30
N THR A 253 19.19 -40.62 -0.55
CA THR A 253 17.79 -41.02 -0.35
C THR A 253 17.53 -42.46 -0.80
N ILE A 254 18.20 -42.95 -1.85
CA ILE A 254 18.14 -44.36 -2.26
C ILE A 254 18.75 -45.28 -1.19
N ASN A 255 19.91 -44.93 -0.64
CA ASN A 255 20.61 -45.74 0.36
C ASN A 255 19.90 -45.76 1.72
N LYS A 256 19.06 -44.75 2.04
CA LYS A 256 18.18 -44.79 3.22
C LYS A 256 17.02 -45.76 3.06
N ASN A 257 16.46 -45.91 1.86
CA ASN A 257 15.31 -46.78 1.62
C ASN A 257 15.70 -48.27 1.56
N GLU A 258 16.92 -48.60 1.12
CA GLU A 258 17.43 -49.99 1.18
C GLU A 258 17.66 -50.47 2.62
N ASN A 259 18.17 -49.60 3.49
CA ASN A 259 18.44 -49.94 4.90
C ASN A 259 17.15 -50.18 5.72
N TYR A 260 16.05 -49.48 5.42
CA TYR A 260 14.75 -49.77 6.07
C TYR A 260 14.15 -51.12 5.64
N SER A 261 14.43 -51.60 4.41
CA SER A 261 13.89 -52.89 3.93
C SER A 261 14.64 -54.11 4.47
N LEU A 262 15.91 -53.93 4.88
CA LEU A 262 16.74 -54.97 5.49
C LEU A 262 16.41 -55.17 6.97
N ASP A 263 16.14 -54.08 7.71
CA ASP A 263 15.72 -54.16 9.11
C ASP A 263 14.34 -54.85 9.27
N ASP A 264 13.39 -54.60 8.35
CA ASP A 264 12.07 -55.27 8.34
C ASP A 264 12.14 -56.77 7.99
N GLN A 265 13.20 -57.24 7.30
CA GLN A 265 13.39 -58.66 7.02
C GLN A 265 14.02 -59.42 8.19
N ILE A 266 14.84 -58.75 9.01
CA ILE A 266 15.52 -59.35 10.17
C ILE A 266 14.53 -59.60 11.33
N ASP A 267 13.53 -58.73 11.52
CA ASP A 267 12.48 -58.91 12.55
C ASP A 267 11.44 -60.00 12.21
N SER A 268 11.45 -60.56 10.98
CA SER A 268 10.54 -61.63 10.57
C SER A 268 11.12 -63.06 10.69
N MET A 269 12.39 -63.18 11.10
CA MET A 269 13.10 -64.47 11.24
C MET A 269 13.57 -64.77 12.69
N ALA A 270 13.08 -64.02 13.69
CA ALA A 270 13.23 -64.30 15.12
C ALA A 270 11.88 -64.69 15.75
#